data_AF-A0A0Q6QKS3-F1
#
_entry.id   AF-A0A0Q6QKS3-F1
#
_cell.length_a   1.000
_cell.length_b   1.000
_cell.length_c   1.000
_cell.angle_alpha   90.00
_cell.angle_beta   90.00
_cell.angle_gamma   90.00
#
_symmetry.space_group_name_H-M   'P 1'
#
loop_
_entity.id
_entity.type
_entity.pdbx_description
1 polymer ?
#
loop_
_entity_poly.entity_id
_entity_poly.type
_entity_poly.pdbx_seq_one_letter_code
_entity_poly.pdbx_strand_id
1 'polypeptide(L)' 'MLQSLISLSDSEVELVTRAVRQWCHSHHCDIDSAEGRRALTLAVELVQSKHVEESLLSELTRRLGPLGDTVKVAR' A
#
# COMPACT_ATOMS: atom_id res chain seq x y z
N MET A 1 3.78 10.06 14.97
CA MET A 1 2.57 10.90 14.94
C MET A 1 1.66 10.35 13.86
N LEU A 2 0.48 9.85 14.22
CA LEU A 2 -0.61 9.46 13.32
C LEU A 2 -1.69 10.56 13.40
N GLN A 3 -1.33 11.81 13.08
CA GLN A 3 -2.20 12.98 13.32
C GLN A 3 -3.09 13.37 12.14
N SER A 4 -3.11 12.55 11.09
CA SER A 4 -4.02 12.73 9.96
C SER A 4 -4.74 11.42 9.71
N LEU A 5 -5.57 10.98 10.67
CA LEU A 5 -6.74 10.15 10.33
C LEU A 5 -7.73 11.08 9.61
N ILE A 6 -7.35 11.47 8.39
CA ILE A 6 -8.20 12.14 7.43
C ILE A 6 -9.36 11.18 7.22
N SER A 7 -10.60 11.64 7.39
CA SER A 7 -11.77 10.79 7.17
C SER A 7 -11.75 10.33 5.72
N LEU A 8 -11.27 9.12 5.47
CA LEU A 8 -11.46 8.47 4.19
C LEU A 8 -12.97 8.35 4.01
N SER A 9 -13.47 8.83 2.89
CA SER A 9 -14.82 8.54 2.46
C SER A 9 -15.00 7.04 2.26
N ASP A 10 -16.23 6.53 2.32
CA ASP A 10 -16.51 5.11 2.11
C ASP A 10 -15.94 4.61 0.77
N SER A 11 -15.99 5.44 -0.28
CA SER A 11 -15.40 5.16 -1.59
C SER A 11 -13.88 5.01 -1.54
N GLU A 12 -13.20 5.84 -0.74
CA GLU A 12 -11.76 5.77 -0.54
C GLU A 12 -11.36 4.55 0.29
N VAL A 13 -12.16 4.20 1.30
CA VAL A 13 -11.99 2.97 2.09
C VAL A 13 -12.14 1.73 1.20
N GLU A 14 -13.16 1.70 0.34
CA GLU A 14 -13.37 0.61 -0.62
C GLU A 14 -12.21 0.52 -1.61
N LEU A 15 -11.73 1.65 -2.14
CA LEU A 15 -10.60 1.71 -3.06
C LEU A 15 -9.32 1.16 -2.42
N VAL A 16 -8.99 1.60 -1.21
CA VAL A 16 -7.82 1.12 -0.43
C VAL A 16 -7.96 -0.38 -0.18
N THR A 17 -9.09 -0.82 0.34
CA THR A 17 -9.32 -2.22 0.71
C THR A 17 -9.22 -3.13 -0.51
N ARG A 18 -9.81 -2.73 -1.65
CA ARG A 18 -9.76 -3.50 -2.89
C ARG A 18 -8.35 -3.58 -3.46
N ALA A 19 -7.63 -2.46 -3.50
CA ALA A 19 -6.27 -2.42 -4.03
C ALA A 19 -5.30 -3.24 -3.18
N VAL A 20 -5.36 -3.11 -1.85
CA VAL A 20 -4.51 -3.88 -0.92
C VAL A 20 -4.82 -5.38 -1.01
N ARG A 21 -6.10 -5.77 -1.06
CA ARG A 21 -6.50 -7.19 -1.25
C ARG A 21 -5.97 -7.75 -2.56
N GLN A 22 -6.11 -7.01 -3.65
CA GLN A 22 -5.59 -7.43 -4.97
C GLN A 22 -4.07 -7.53 -4.96
N TRP A 23 -3.37 -6.56 -4.37
CA TRP A 23 -1.92 -6.60 -4.26
C TRP A 23 -1.44 -7.79 -3.43
N CYS A 24 -2.05 -8.02 -2.27
CA CYS A 24 -1.72 -9.15 -1.39
C CYS A 24 -1.98 -10.49 -2.07
N HIS A 25 -3.11 -10.63 -2.79
CA HIS A 25 -3.42 -11.82 -3.57
C HIS A 25 -2.37 -12.09 -4.66
N SER A 26 -1.99 -11.07 -5.44
CA SER A 26 -0.96 -11.20 -6.46
C SER A 26 0.42 -11.55 -5.89
N HIS A 27 0.75 -11.02 -4.70
CA HIS A 27 2.04 -11.23 -4.03
C HIS A 27 2.04 -12.42 -3.05
N HIS A 28 0.92 -13.16 -2.97
CA HIS A 28 0.76 -14.35 -2.12
C HIS A 28 1.06 -14.09 -0.65
N CYS A 29 0.71 -12.90 -0.16
CA CYS A 29 0.87 -12.51 1.24
C CYS A 29 -0.48 -12.24 1.93
N ASP A 30 -0.48 -12.34 3.26
CA ASP A 30 -1.65 -11.98 4.07
C ASP A 30 -1.69 -10.45 4.25
N ILE A 31 -2.89 -9.87 4.38
CA ILE A 31 -3.07 -8.46 4.73
C ILE A 31 -2.47 -8.17 6.11
N ASP A 32 -2.54 -9.13 7.03
CA ASP A 32 -1.98 -9.00 8.37
C ASP A 32 -0.47 -9.30 8.41
N SER A 33 0.16 -9.63 7.28
CA SER A 33 1.61 -9.76 7.19
C SER A 33 2.32 -8.40 7.28
N ALA A 34 3.65 -8.41 7.42
CA ALA A 34 4.42 -7.17 7.40
C ALA A 34 4.32 -6.47 6.03
N GLU A 35 4.23 -7.23 4.95
CA GLU A 35 4.05 -6.79 3.58
C GLU A 35 2.65 -6.20 3.37
N GLY A 36 1.62 -6.91 3.85
CA GLY A 36 0.22 -6.46 3.77
C GLY A 36 -0.03 -5.18 4.55
N ARG A 37 0.51 -5.06 5.77
CA ARG A 37 0.44 -3.81 6.55
C ARG A 37 1.18 -2.66 5.87
N ARG A 38 2.34 -2.94 5.27
CA ARG A 38 3.08 -1.94 4.47
C ARG A 38 2.27 -1.48 3.27
N ALA A 39 1.61 -2.40 2.57
CA ALA A 39 0.72 -2.08 1.46
C ALA A 39 -0.47 -1.23 1.89
N LEU A 40 -1.07 -1.54 3.05
CA LEU A 40 -2.17 -0.76 3.62
C LEU A 40 -1.76 0.67 3.95
N THR A 41 -0.65 0.86 4.67
CA THR A 41 -0.14 2.19 5.02
C THR A 41 0.11 3.02 3.76
N LEU A 42 0.79 2.44 2.78
CA LEU A 42 1.09 3.13 1.53
C LEU A 42 -0.18 3.46 0.72
N ALA A 43 -1.15 2.55 0.68
CA ALA A 43 -2.42 2.78 -0.01
C ALA A 43 -3.17 3.97 0.59
N VAL A 44 -3.21 4.07 1.92
CA VAL A 44 -3.83 5.19 2.63
C VAL A 44 -3.08 6.49 2.35
N GLU A 45 -1.75 6.48 2.39
CA GLU A 45 -0.92 7.65 2.08
C GLU A 45 -1.16 8.17 0.66
N LEU A 46 -1.27 7.26 -0.33
CA LEU A 46 -1.50 7.61 -1.73
C LEU A 46 -2.86 8.27 -1.97
N VAL A 47 -3.91 7.71 -1.37
CA VAL A 47 -5.27 8.26 -1.46
C VAL A 47 -5.34 9.63 -0.80
N GLN A 48 -4.75 9.77 0.39
CA GLN A 48 -4.72 11.04 1.13
C GLN A 48 -3.89 12.12 0.42
N SER A 49 -2.82 11.73 -0.28
CA SER A 49 -1.98 12.68 -1.03
C SER A 49 -2.64 13.17 -2.33
N LYS A 50 -3.88 12.72 -2.65
CA LYS A 50 -4.62 13.04 -3.88
C LYS A 50 -3.85 12.73 -5.18
N HIS A 51 -2.84 11.86 -5.12
CA HIS A 51 -2.02 11.45 -6.26
C HIS A 51 -2.62 10.24 -7.00
N VAL A 52 -3.94 10.17 -7.11
CA VAL A 52 -4.64 9.06 -7.79
C VAL A 52 -4.92 9.40 -9.26
N GLU A 53 -3.91 9.88 -9.99
CA GLU A 53 -4.01 9.95 -11.47
C GLU A 53 -3.80 8.56 -12.09
N GLU A 54 -3.06 7.67 -11.41
CA GLU A 54 -2.86 6.27 -11.81
C GLU A 54 -3.62 5.30 -10.88
N SER A 55 -3.87 4.08 -11.38
CA SER A 55 -4.49 3.01 -10.57
C SER A 55 -3.69 2.75 -9.29
N LEU A 56 -4.35 2.82 -8.13
CA LEU A 56 -3.75 2.60 -6.81
C LEU A 56 -2.95 1.29 -6.75
N LEU A 57 -3.44 0.23 -7.43
CA LEU A 57 -2.75 -1.06 -7.51
C LEU A 57 -1.41 -0.97 -8.26
N SER A 58 -1.34 -0.18 -9.33
CA SER A 58 -0.11 0.01 -10.12
C SER A 58 0.96 0.73 -9.30
N GLU A 59 0.56 1.77 -8.56
CA GLU A 59 1.47 2.50 -7.67
C GLU A 59 1.91 1.63 -6.47
N LEU A 60 1.00 0.84 -5.88
CA LEU A 60 1.37 -0.13 -4.85
C LEU A 60 2.40 -1.13 -5.38
N THR A 61 2.19 -1.68 -6.57
CA THR A 61 3.13 -2.62 -7.20
C THR A 61 4.46 -1.96 -7.55
N ARG A 62 4.45 -0.70 -7.98
CA ARG A 62 5.66 0.07 -8.29
C ARG A 62 6.50 0.34 -7.03
N ARG A 63 5.88 0.78 -5.94
CA ARG A 63 6.59 1.18 -4.71
C ARG A 63 6.93 0.00 -3.80
N LEU A 64 6.12 -1.06 -3.85
CA LEU A 64 6.33 -2.30 -3.09
C LEU A 64 6.86 -3.41 -3.99
N GLY A 65 7.42 -3.06 -5.16
CA GLY A 65 8.00 -4.01 -6.10
C GLY A 65 8.91 -5.04 -5.43
N PRO A 66 9.22 -6.15 -6.12
CA PRO A 66 9.77 -7.35 -5.49
C PRO A 66 10.90 -6.95 -4.56
N LEU A 67 10.83 -7.39 -3.30
CA LEU A 67 11.87 -7.25 -2.30
C LEU A 67 13.19 -7.83 -2.85
N GLY A 68 13.88 -7.03 -3.67
CA GLY A 68 15.19 -7.28 -4.21
C GLY A 68 16.13 -6.35 -3.47
N ASP A 69 16.72 -6.88 -2.41
CA ASP A 69 17.93 -6.37 -1.77
C ASP A 69 17.87 -4.98 -1.13
N THR A 70 17.27 -4.90 0.05
CA THR A 70 18.00 -4.24 1.15
C THR A 70 18.91 -5.25 1.85
N VAL A 71 19.77 -5.92 1.07
CA VAL A 71 21.02 -6.42 1.60
C VAL A 71 21.92 -5.20 1.77
N LYS A 72 21.70 -4.47 2.87
CA LYS A 72 22.79 -3.72 3.50
C LYS A 72 23.75 -4.76 4.09
N VAL A 73 24.62 -5.38 3.28
CA VAL A 73 25.87 -5.90 3.85
C VAL A 73 26.72 -4.67 4.11
N ALA A 74 26.71 -4.24 5.36
CA ALA A 74 27.82 -3.50 5.91
C ALA A 74 29.02 -4.45 5.99
N ARG A 75 29.98 -4.33 5.08
CA ARG A 75 31.43 -4.44 5.37
C ARG A 75 32.28 -4.15 4.15
#